data_AF-N1WV03-F1
#
_entry.id   AF-N1WV03-F1
#
_cell.length_a   1.000
_cell.length_b   1.000
_cell.length_c   1.000
_cell.angle_alpha   90.00
_cell.angle_beta   90.00
_cell.angle_gamma   90.00
#
_symmetry.space_group_name_H-M   'P 1'
#
loop_
_entity.id
_entity.type
_entity.pdbx_description
1 polymer ?
#
loop_
_entity_poly.entity_id
_entity_poly.type
_entity_poly.pdbx_seq_one_letter_code
_entity_poly.pdbx_strand_id
1 'polypeptide(L)'
;MKAQDKLVPFSYGLKFGVSVSEVQGAEELNSLRASILAGVQAEYKFNKKISIQPELIYTRQGSVNRGNSNGTQIDNTLRLDYLNLPILFKY
;
A
#
# COMPACT_ATOMS: atom_id res chain seq x y z
N MET A 1 17.55 38.37 -8.40
CA MET A 1 17.01 37.34 -9.30
C MET A 1 15.81 36.70 -8.61
N LYS A 2 14.58 37.07 -8.99
CA LYS A 2 13.37 36.45 -8.41
C LYS A 2 13.15 35.13 -9.15
N ALA A 3 13.44 34.01 -8.49
CA ALA A 3 13.01 32.70 -8.94
C ALA A 3 11.49 32.73 -9.06
N GLN A 4 11.00 32.80 -10.28
CA GLN A 4 9.59 32.69 -10.59
C GLN A 4 9.24 31.23 -10.31
N ASP A 5 8.73 30.95 -9.11
CA ASP A 5 8.16 29.67 -8.72
C ASP A 5 7.13 29.27 -9.79
N LYS A 6 7.57 28.53 -10.80
CA LYS A 6 6.67 27.96 -11.79
C LYS A 6 5.81 26.97 -11.03
N LEU A 7 4.53 27.30 -10.90
CA LEU A 7 3.52 26.32 -10.53
C LEU A 7 3.56 25.23 -11.58
N VAL A 8 4.02 24.04 -11.19
CA VAL A 8 3.87 22.83 -11.99
C VAL A 8 2.49 22.28 -11.65
N PRO A 9 1.49 22.44 -12.53
CA PRO A 9 0.09 22.15 -12.20
C PRO A 9 -0.17 20.64 -12.08
N PHE A 10 0.67 19.81 -12.70
CA PHE A 10 0.53 18.36 -12.69
C PHE A 10 1.89 17.68 -12.47
N SER A 11 1.93 16.74 -11.54
CA SER A 11 3.08 15.90 -11.23
C SER A 11 2.63 14.45 -11.12
N TYR A 12 3.54 13.51 -11.37
CA TYR A 12 3.28 12.09 -11.17
C TYR A 12 4.51 11.40 -10.58
N GLY A 13 4.31 10.24 -9.98
CA GLY A 13 5.38 9.48 -9.35
C GLY A 13 5.01 8.01 -9.16
N LEU A 14 6.03 7.21 -8.89
CA LEU A 14 5.88 5.82 -8.48
C LEU A 14 5.95 5.73 -6.97
N LYS A 15 5.27 4.73 -6.40
CA LYS A 15 5.25 4.45 -4.96
C LYS A 15 5.58 2.98 -4.75
N PHE A 16 6.61 2.69 -3.98
CA PHE A 16 6.97 1.33 -3.58
C PHE A 16 7.20 1.32 -2.08
N GLY A 17 6.89 0.20 -1.44
CA GLY A 17 7.08 0.07 -0.01
C GLY A 17 6.92 -1.36 0.48
N VAL A 18 7.15 -1.51 1.77
CA VAL A 18 6.87 -2.73 2.52
C VAL A 18 5.81 -2.41 3.56
N SER A 19 4.87 -3.34 3.75
CA SER A 19 3.85 -3.30 4.78
C SER A 19 4.07 -4.49 5.67
N VAL A 20 4.23 -4.26 6.97
CA VAL A 20 4.30 -5.32 7.97
C VAL A 20 2.94 -5.35 8.66
N SER A 21 2.22 -6.45 8.51
CA SER A 21 0.93 -6.66 9.15
C SER A 21 1.01 -7.83 10.12
N GLU A 22 0.46 -7.65 11.31
CA GLU A 22 0.26 -8.70 12.32
C GLU A 22 -1.24 -9.02 12.37
N VAL A 23 -1.61 -10.30 12.26
CA VAL A 23 -3.01 -10.73 12.41
C VAL A 23 -3.23 -11.10 13.87
N GLN A 24 -3.71 -10.15 14.67
CA GLN A 24 -4.15 -10.43 16.04
C GLN A 24 -5.58 -10.98 16.02
N GLY A 25 -5.78 -12.23 16.43
CA GLY A 25 -7.13 -12.82 16.49
C GLY A 25 -7.25 -14.34 16.59
N ALA A 26 -6.16 -15.10 16.48
CA ALA A 26 -6.16 -16.53 16.78
C ALA A 26 -5.01 -16.80 17.74
N GLU A 27 -5.30 -17.41 18.88
CA GLU A 27 -4.43 -17.61 20.05
C GLU A 27 -3.08 -18.34 19.76
N GLU A 28 -2.80 -18.73 18.51
CA GLU A 28 -1.59 -19.45 18.10
C GLU A 28 -0.87 -18.87 16.86
N LEU A 29 -1.30 -17.74 16.27
CA LEU A 29 -0.73 -17.24 15.00
C LEU A 29 -0.05 -15.87 15.11
N ASN A 30 0.99 -15.79 15.94
CA ASN A 30 1.94 -14.65 15.99
C ASN A 30 2.88 -14.65 14.76
N SER A 31 2.34 -14.54 13.55
CA SER A 31 3.16 -14.45 12.34
C SER A 31 3.10 -13.04 11.75
N LEU A 32 4.13 -12.24 12.04
CA LEU A 32 4.39 -10.98 11.35
C LEU A 32 4.57 -11.29 9.86
N ARG A 33 3.68 -10.78 9.00
CA ARG A 33 3.80 -10.94 7.56
C ARG A 33 4.25 -9.64 6.92
N ALA A 34 5.50 -9.65 6.45
CA ALA A 34 5.98 -8.61 5.55
C ALA A 34 5.37 -8.82 4.15
N SER A 35 4.79 -7.77 3.62
CA SER A 35 4.14 -7.72 2.31
C SER A 35 4.71 -6.54 1.54
N ILE A 36 4.74 -6.65 0.21
CA ILE A 36 5.19 -5.55 -0.65
C ILE A 36 3.98 -4.77 -1.18
N LEU A 37 4.16 -3.46 -1.34
CA LEU A 37 3.22 -2.59 -2.04
C LEU A 37 3.94 -1.87 -3.18
N ALA A 38 3.23 -1.71 -4.28
CA ALA A 38 3.69 -1.01 -5.47
C ALA A 38 2.53 -0.21 -6.06
N GLY A 39 2.79 0.98 -6.57
CA GLY A 39 1.74 1.87 -7.00
C GLY A 39 2.25 3.08 -7.77
N VAL A 40 1.29 3.88 -8.22
CA VAL A 40 1.52 5.14 -8.90
C VAL A 40 0.72 6.23 -8.22
N GLN A 41 1.19 7.46 -8.31
CA GLN A 41 0.50 8.63 -7.78
C GLN A 41 0.53 9.74 -8.82
N ALA A 42 -0.52 10.52 -8.89
CA ALA A 42 -0.57 11.77 -9.63
C ALA A 42 -0.98 12.88 -8.67
N GLU A 43 -0.43 14.06 -8.82
CA GLU A 43 -0.74 15.25 -8.03
C GLU A 43 -1.14 16.37 -8.97
N TYR A 44 -2.31 16.96 -8.72
CA TYR A 44 -2.80 18.12 -9.42
C TYR A 44 -2.87 19.31 -8.47
N LYS A 45 -2.11 20.36 -8.76
CA LYS A 45 -2.03 21.59 -7.98
C LYS A 45 -2.99 22.62 -8.56
N PHE A 46 -4.04 22.94 -7.82
CA PHE A 46 -4.93 24.05 -8.16
C PHE A 46 -4.21 25.38 -7.91
N ASN A 47 -3.57 25.51 -6.74
CA ASN A 47 -2.87 26.71 -6.29
C ASN A 47 -1.57 26.31 -5.58
N LYS A 48 -0.77 27.30 -5.12
CA LYS A 48 0.45 27.04 -4.32
C LYS A 48 0.19 26.34 -2.97
N LYS A 49 -1.07 26.31 -2.51
CA LYS A 49 -1.50 25.76 -1.22
C LYS A 49 -2.34 24.49 -1.41
N ILE A 50 -3.32 24.57 -2.31
CA ILE A 50 -4.31 23.50 -2.51
C ILE A 50 -3.90 22.59 -3.67
N SER A 51 -3.88 21.28 -3.40
CA SER A 51 -3.69 20.23 -4.41
C SER A 51 -4.47 18.95 -4.08
N ILE A 52 -4.74 18.15 -5.10
CA ILE A 52 -5.34 16.83 -4.97
C ILE A 52 -4.36 15.78 -5.50
N GLN A 53 -4.29 14.64 -4.84
CA GLN A 53 -3.37 13.57 -5.17
C GLN A 53 -4.09 12.22 -5.17
N PRO A 54 -4.60 11.75 -6.32
CA PRO A 54 -4.97 10.35 -6.48
C PRO A 54 -3.74 9.44 -6.46
N GLU A 55 -3.84 8.32 -5.76
CA GLU A 55 -2.85 7.25 -5.79
C GLU A 55 -3.53 5.92 -6.13
N LEU A 56 -2.85 5.05 -6.87
CA LEU A 56 -3.27 3.68 -7.17
C LEU A 56 -2.21 2.73 -6.64
N ILE A 57 -2.55 1.93 -5.64
CA ILE A 57 -1.62 1.08 -4.89
C ILE A 57 -2.08 -0.37 -4.95
N TYR A 58 -1.27 -1.22 -5.54
CA TYR A 58 -1.36 -2.66 -5.44
C TYR A 58 -0.62 -3.14 -4.19
N THR A 59 -1.26 -3.96 -3.37
CA THR A 59 -0.66 -4.56 -2.18
C THR A 59 -1.05 -6.03 -2.08
N ARG A 60 -0.10 -6.87 -1.67
CA ARG A 60 -0.28 -8.31 -1.52
C ARG A 60 -0.41 -8.68 -0.06
N GLN A 61 -1.62 -8.63 0.48
CA GLN A 61 -1.88 -9.09 1.84
C GLN A 61 -2.15 -10.60 1.84
N GLY A 62 -2.13 -11.24 3.00
CA GLY A 62 -2.32 -12.67 3.07
C GLY A 62 -2.03 -13.21 4.45
N SER A 63 -2.37 -14.47 4.67
CA SER A 63 -2.06 -15.21 5.89
C SER A 63 -1.67 -16.62 5.49
N VAL A 64 -0.63 -17.15 6.13
CA VAL A 64 -0.24 -18.55 5.96
C VAL A 64 -0.83 -19.30 7.14
N ASN A 65 -1.87 -20.09 6.89
CA ASN A 65 -2.37 -21.04 7.88
C ASN A 65 -1.59 -22.34 7.72
N ARG A 66 -0.65 -22.59 8.63
CA ARG A 66 0.05 -23.87 8.72
C ARG A 66 -0.82 -24.82 9.52
N GLY A 67 -1.43 -25.80 8.85
CA GLY A 67 -2.20 -26.87 9.49
C GLY A 67 -1.45 -28.20 9.43
N ASN A 68 -1.76 -29.11 10.34
CA ASN A 68 -1.30 -30.50 10.28
C ASN A 68 -2.51 -31.42 10.15
N SER A 69 -2.54 -32.28 9.13
CA SER A 69 -3.54 -33.34 8.99
C SER A 69 -2.80 -34.66 8.83
N ASN A 70 -3.02 -35.59 9.76
CA ASN A 70 -2.40 -36.93 9.78
C ASN A 70 -0.87 -36.93 9.56
N GLY A 71 -0.13 -36.03 10.23
CA GLY A 71 1.34 -35.98 10.15
C GLY A 71 1.90 -35.33 8.90
N THR A 72 1.04 -34.86 7.99
CA THR A 72 1.43 -34.09 6.81
C THR A 72 1.20 -32.60 7.06
N GLN A 73 2.25 -31.79 6.90
CA GLN A 73 2.13 -30.33 6.93
C GLN A 73 1.37 -29.87 5.69
N ILE A 74 0.23 -29.19 5.90
CA ILE A 74 -0.56 -28.57 4.83
C ILE A 74 -0.40 -27.07 4.97
N ASP A 75 0.33 -26.47 4.04
CA ASP A 75 0.51 -25.02 3.95
C ASP A 75 -0.65 -24.41 3.16
N ASN A 76 -1.74 -24.04 3.85
CA ASN A 76 -2.81 -23.27 3.23
C ASN A 76 -2.43 -21.79 3.19
N THR A 77 -1.88 -21.36 2.06
CA THR A 77 -1.50 -19.97 1.82
C THR A 77 -2.68 -19.18 1.27
N LEU A 78 -3.33 -18.37 2.11
CA LEU A 78 -4.33 -17.42 1.65
C LEU A 78 -3.62 -16.18 1.11
N ARG A 79 -3.73 -15.93 -0.20
CA ARG A 79 -3.20 -14.74 -0.87
C ARG A 79 -4.35 -13.82 -1.24
N LEU A 80 -4.33 -12.60 -0.71
CA LEU A 80 -5.32 -11.57 -0.97
C LEU A 80 -4.64 -10.40 -1.67
N ASP A 81 -4.93 -10.26 -2.95
CA ASP A 81 -4.44 -9.15 -3.76
C ASP A 81 -5.43 -7.99 -3.66
N TYR A 82 -4.95 -6.85 -3.16
CA TYR A 82 -5.77 -5.64 -3.01
C TYR A 82 -5.28 -4.53 -3.93
N LEU A 83 -6.24 -3.85 -4.55
CA LEU A 83 -6.02 -2.63 -5.29
C LEU A 83 -6.70 -1.47 -4.55
N ASN A 84 -5.90 -0.54 -4.04
CA ASN A 84 -6.37 0.61 -3.30
C ASN A 84 -6.26 1.85 -4.17
N LEU A 85 -7.31 2.68 -4.19
CA LEU A 85 -7.33 3.96 -4.92
C LEU A 85 -7.63 5.12 -3.95
N PRO A 86 -6.71 5.46 -3.03
CA PRO A 86 -6.91 6.60 -2.15
C PRO A 86 -6.78 7.93 -2.92
N ILE A 87 -7.60 8.91 -2.53
CA ILE A 87 -7.56 10.27 -3.06
C ILE A 87 -7.24 11.20 -1.89
N LEU A 88 -6.09 11.86 -1.93
CA LEU A 88 -5.63 12.77 -0.88
C LEU A 88 -5.87 14.23 -1.27
N PHE A 89 -6.36 15.01 -0.34
CA PHE A 89 -6.41 16.47 -0.45
C PHE A 89 -5.27 17.09 0.37
N LYS A 90 -4.57 18.07 -0.21
CA LYS A 90 -3.48 18.82 0.44
C LYS A 90 -3.82 20.31 0.39
N TYR A 91 -3.52 21.05 1.46
CA TYR A 91 -3.86 22.47 1.61
C TYR A 91 -2.72 23.29 2.24
#